data_AF-W5WBB8-F1
#
_entry.id   AF-W5WBB8-F1
#
_cell.length_a   1.000
_cell.length_b   1.000
_cell.length_c   1.000
_cell.angle_alpha   90.00
_cell.angle_beta   90.00
_cell.angle_gamma   90.00
#
_symmetry.space_group_name_H-M   'P 1'
#
loop_
_entity.id
_entity.type
_entity.pdbx_description
1 polymer ?
#
loop_
_entity_poly.entity_id
_entity_poly.type
_entity_poly.pdbx_seq_one_letter_code
_entity_poly.pdbx_strand_id
1 'polypeptide(L)'
;MAGRRTLPAHLTVYVFAIVPLLALLAAVPLAWGWGIGWADLVSAAVWYTITCLGVTVGFHRYLTHGAFKARRPMRIALALAGSLAVQGPVMHWVADHRRHHAFSDRDGDPHSPWRYGGSPLGLARGFWHAHMGWIFDRELTNRERFAPDLAADPDMRAVHRLFGLCTAVTLLGPALVGGLVTWSWWGAVTGFFWAGVVRVAALHHVTWSVNSICHLIGERPFSARDRSANFWPLALLSMGESWHNLHHADPTSARHGVLPGQVDVSARLIWLFERAGWVHDVRWPSPQRLSRLSASPAVPGTSATAYPRSDDQGLAKGTLL
;
A
#
# COMPACT_ATOMS: atom_id res chain seq x y z
N MET A 1 -3.67 -7.60 -24.13
CA MET A 1 -2.56 -7.95 -23.22
C MET A 1 -2.08 -6.68 -22.55
N ALA A 2 -1.66 -6.75 -21.28
CA ALA A 2 -1.03 -5.58 -20.66
C ALA A 2 0.35 -5.34 -21.29
N GLY A 3 0.71 -4.08 -21.50
CA GLY A 3 2.02 -3.72 -22.04
C GLY A 3 3.15 -4.04 -21.05
N ARG A 4 4.39 -3.97 -21.55
CA ARG A 4 5.58 -3.97 -20.70
C ARG A 4 6.05 -2.53 -20.48
N ARG A 5 6.63 -2.26 -19.31
CA ARG A 5 7.33 -0.98 -19.08
C ARG A 5 8.44 -0.80 -20.09
N THR A 6 8.59 0.40 -20.63
CA THR A 6 9.75 0.77 -21.47
C THR A 6 11.04 0.63 -20.65
N LEU A 7 12.17 0.44 -21.31
CA LEU A 7 13.44 0.30 -20.60
C LEU A 7 13.77 1.52 -19.72
N PRO A 8 13.60 2.79 -20.17
CA PRO A 8 13.84 3.95 -19.31
C PRO A 8 12.92 3.98 -18.08
N ALA A 9 11.63 3.74 -18.25
CA ALA A 9 10.69 3.67 -17.13
C ALA A 9 11.04 2.51 -16.17
N HIS A 10 11.58 1.42 -16.70
CA HIS A 10 12.02 0.32 -15.87
C HIS A 10 13.29 0.65 -15.07
N LEU A 11 14.27 1.34 -15.66
CA LEU A 11 15.44 1.83 -14.95
C LEU A 11 15.06 2.82 -13.83
N THR A 12 14.05 3.67 -14.05
CA THR A 12 13.57 4.56 -12.97
C THR A 12 13.03 3.79 -11.77
N VAL A 13 12.42 2.62 -11.99
CA VAL A 13 11.96 1.76 -10.88
C VAL A 13 13.15 1.29 -10.02
N TYR A 14 14.25 0.87 -10.65
CA TYR A 14 15.46 0.50 -9.91
C TYR A 14 16.02 1.68 -9.10
N VAL A 15 16.10 2.87 -9.70
CA VAL A 15 16.58 4.07 -9.00
C VAL A 15 15.70 4.38 -7.79
N PHE A 16 14.38 4.44 -7.97
CA PHE A 16 13.45 4.80 -6.89
C PHE A 16 13.24 3.71 -5.83
N ALA A 17 13.62 2.46 -6.11
CA ALA A 17 13.62 1.39 -5.10
C ALA A 17 14.97 1.30 -4.37
N ILE A 18 16.09 1.35 -5.09
CA ILE A 18 17.42 1.06 -4.54
C ILE A 18 18.03 2.29 -3.87
N VAL A 19 17.96 3.49 -4.48
CA VAL A 19 18.58 4.68 -3.89
C VAL A 19 17.98 5.03 -2.52
N PRO A 20 16.65 5.07 -2.35
CA PRO A 20 16.07 5.32 -1.03
C PRO A 20 16.39 4.22 -0.01
N LEU A 21 16.46 2.95 -0.43
CA LEU A 21 16.91 1.86 0.45
C LEU A 21 18.35 2.07 0.92
N LEU A 22 19.28 2.39 0.02
CA LEU A 22 20.67 2.69 0.39
C LEU A 22 20.76 3.90 1.30
N ALA A 23 19.95 4.94 1.06
CA ALA A 23 19.87 6.10 1.93
C ALA A 23 19.33 5.75 3.32
N LEU A 24 18.32 4.88 3.42
CA LEU A 24 17.79 4.38 4.69
C LEU A 24 18.84 3.56 5.47
N LEU A 25 19.62 2.74 4.78
CA LEU A 25 20.74 2.00 5.39
C LEU A 25 21.83 2.96 5.88
N ALA A 26 22.18 3.98 5.09
CA ALA A 26 23.14 5.01 5.47
C ALA A 26 22.61 5.92 6.60
N ALA A 27 21.30 6.12 6.68
CA ALA A 27 20.66 6.92 7.71
C ALA A 27 20.88 6.34 9.12
N VAL A 28 20.99 5.01 9.26
CA VAL A 28 21.20 4.37 10.57
C VAL A 28 22.50 4.85 11.25
N PRO A 29 23.70 4.74 10.63
CA PRO A 29 24.91 5.30 11.23
C PRO A 29 24.93 6.84 11.22
N LEU A 30 24.36 7.50 10.20
CA LEU A 30 24.37 8.97 10.10
C LEU A 30 23.45 9.65 11.12
N ALA A 31 22.43 8.96 11.63
CA ALA A 31 21.58 9.49 12.70
C ALA A 31 22.38 9.81 13.98
N TRP A 32 23.55 9.19 14.16
CA TRP A 32 24.45 9.48 15.28
C TRP A 32 25.34 10.70 14.99
N GLY A 33 24.77 11.88 15.18
CA GLY A 33 25.53 13.13 15.19
C GLY A 33 25.70 13.83 13.84
N TRP A 34 25.03 13.38 12.76
CA TRP A 34 25.07 14.07 11.47
C TRP A 34 23.70 14.59 11.02
N GLY A 35 23.59 15.92 10.94
CA GLY A 35 22.62 16.60 10.09
C GLY A 35 21.14 16.33 10.40
N ILE A 36 20.78 15.72 11.53
CA ILE A 36 19.38 15.51 11.91
C ILE A 36 18.97 16.53 12.97
N GLY A 37 18.08 17.45 12.59
CA GLY A 37 17.49 18.44 13.47
C GLY A 37 16.00 18.22 13.70
N TRP A 38 15.43 18.98 14.64
CA TRP A 38 13.98 18.96 14.89
C TRP A 38 13.16 19.37 13.67
N ALA A 39 13.65 20.31 12.85
CA ALA A 39 13.00 20.69 11.61
C ALA A 39 12.88 19.51 10.63
N ASP A 40 13.93 18.69 10.52
CA ASP A 40 13.94 17.50 9.65
C ASP A 40 12.98 16.43 10.17
N LEU A 41 12.98 16.17 11.49
CA LEU A 41 12.10 15.19 12.13
C LEU A 41 10.61 15.56 11.98
N VAL A 42 10.27 16.81 12.27
CA VAL A 42 8.88 17.30 12.14
C VAL A 42 8.46 17.30 10.68
N SER A 43 9.33 17.77 9.77
CA SER A 43 9.07 17.71 8.33
C SER A 43 8.84 16.27 7.86
N ALA A 44 9.72 15.34 8.23
CA ALA A 44 9.61 13.93 7.88
C ALA A 44 8.30 13.33 8.40
N ALA A 45 7.92 13.60 9.65
CA ALA A 45 6.67 13.14 10.24
C ALA A 45 5.45 13.68 9.48
N VAL A 46 5.40 14.98 9.17
CA VAL A 46 4.29 15.60 8.44
C VAL A 46 4.17 15.01 7.03
N TRP A 47 5.27 14.95 6.28
CA TRP A 47 5.27 14.36 4.94
C TRP A 47 4.93 12.88 4.96
N TYR A 48 5.42 12.13 5.96
CA TYR A 48 5.06 10.72 6.16
C TYR A 48 3.55 10.57 6.38
N THR A 49 2.97 11.35 7.29
CA THR A 49 1.53 11.29 7.59
C THR A 49 0.69 11.62 6.37
N ILE A 50 1.01 12.68 5.62
CA ILE A 50 0.28 13.07 4.40
C ILE A 50 0.34 11.95 3.35
N THR A 51 1.53 11.42 3.09
CA THR A 51 1.75 10.43 2.04
C THR A 51 1.18 9.06 2.41
N CYS A 52 1.36 8.62 3.66
CA CYS A 52 0.76 7.39 4.17
C CYS A 52 -0.76 7.47 4.10
N LEU A 53 -1.39 8.51 4.67
CA LEU A 53 -2.85 8.68 4.63
C LEU A 53 -3.38 8.88 3.20
N GLY A 54 -2.60 9.48 2.30
CA GLY A 54 -2.91 9.56 0.88
C GLY A 54 -3.05 8.19 0.23
N VAL A 55 -2.16 7.24 0.58
CA VAL A 55 -2.26 5.85 0.12
C VAL A 55 -3.42 5.14 0.82
N THR A 56 -3.50 5.16 2.14
CA THR A 56 -4.47 4.35 2.90
C THR A 56 -5.91 4.85 2.72
N VAL A 57 -6.15 6.15 2.82
CA VAL A 57 -7.50 6.73 2.68
C VAL A 57 -7.84 6.97 1.21
N GLY A 58 -6.89 7.49 0.43
CA GLY A 58 -7.12 7.87 -0.95
C GLY A 58 -7.05 6.70 -1.93
N PHE A 59 -5.87 6.11 -2.11
CA PHE A 59 -5.70 5.03 -3.09
C PHE A 59 -6.43 3.76 -2.68
N HIS A 60 -6.30 3.38 -1.41
CA HIS A 60 -6.78 2.11 -0.93
C HIS A 60 -8.28 2.14 -0.61
N ARG A 61 -8.69 2.78 0.49
CA ARG A 61 -10.09 2.74 0.95
C ARG A 61 -11.05 3.43 0.00
N TYR A 62 -10.66 4.55 -0.61
CA TYR A 62 -11.53 5.29 -1.54
C TYR A 62 -11.48 4.76 -2.97
N LEU A 63 -10.35 4.90 -3.68
CA LEU A 63 -10.28 4.59 -5.12
C LEU A 63 -10.35 3.08 -5.41
N THR A 64 -9.76 2.24 -4.57
CA THR A 64 -9.77 0.80 -4.80
C THR A 64 -11.08 0.17 -4.35
N HIS A 65 -11.49 0.46 -3.11
CA HIS A 65 -12.58 -0.28 -2.45
C HIS A 65 -13.90 0.48 -2.29
N GLY A 66 -13.93 1.77 -2.61
CA GLY A 66 -15.16 2.56 -2.54
C GLY A 66 -15.80 2.58 -1.16
N ALA A 67 -14.99 2.64 -0.11
CA ALA A 67 -15.42 2.62 1.29
C ALA A 67 -16.24 3.87 1.67
N PHE A 68 -16.18 4.94 0.87
CA PHE A 68 -16.98 6.15 1.03
C PHE A 68 -17.12 6.88 -0.31
N LYS A 69 -17.97 7.91 -0.34
CA LYS A 69 -18.12 8.84 -1.46
C LYS A 69 -17.54 10.21 -1.11
N ALA A 70 -17.03 10.90 -2.11
CA ALA A 70 -16.39 12.20 -1.94
C ALA A 70 -16.72 13.09 -3.15
N ARG A 71 -16.88 14.39 -2.90
CA ARG A 71 -17.04 15.38 -3.98
C ARG A 71 -15.73 15.55 -4.75
N ARG A 72 -15.82 16.06 -5.98
CA ARG A 72 -14.68 16.20 -6.91
C ARG A 72 -13.39 16.77 -6.29
N PRO A 73 -13.42 17.89 -5.52
CA PRO A 73 -12.20 18.44 -4.94
C PRO A 73 -11.52 17.47 -3.97
N MET A 74 -12.30 16.84 -3.10
CA MET A 74 -11.79 15.90 -2.09
C MET A 74 -11.21 14.64 -2.75
N ARG A 75 -11.91 14.10 -3.77
CA ARG A 75 -11.39 12.98 -4.56
C ARG A 75 -10.03 13.28 -5.20
N ILE A 76 -9.88 14.46 -5.81
CA ILE A 76 -8.62 14.87 -6.45
C ILE A 76 -7.53 15.07 -5.39
N ALA A 77 -7.85 15.71 -4.26
CA ALA A 77 -6.92 15.91 -3.15
C ALA A 77 -6.38 14.58 -2.60
N LEU A 78 -7.26 13.59 -2.39
CA LEU A 78 -6.88 12.24 -1.96
C LEU A 78 -5.97 11.55 -2.98
N ALA A 79 -6.28 11.66 -4.27
CA ALA A 79 -5.48 11.05 -5.33
C ALA A 79 -4.09 11.72 -5.49
N LEU A 80 -4.01 13.04 -5.31
CA LEU A 80 -2.73 13.77 -5.29
C LEU A 80 -1.91 13.39 -4.05
N ALA A 81 -2.53 13.34 -2.87
CA ALA A 81 -1.86 12.95 -1.63
C ALA A 81 -1.25 11.54 -1.72
N GLY A 82 -1.98 10.56 -2.28
CA GLY A 82 -1.44 9.21 -2.52
C GLY A 82 -0.29 9.20 -3.55
N SER A 83 -0.36 10.06 -4.57
CA SER A 83 0.69 10.18 -5.60
C SER A 83 2.00 10.75 -5.06
N LEU A 84 1.97 11.51 -3.94
CA LEU A 84 3.16 11.98 -3.22
C LEU A 84 3.91 10.84 -2.49
N ALA A 85 3.34 9.64 -2.38
CA ALA A 85 3.99 8.49 -1.75
C ALA A 85 5.01 7.77 -2.65
N VAL A 86 5.09 8.13 -3.93
CA VAL A 86 6.04 7.53 -4.90
C VAL A 86 5.86 6.01 -5.04
N GLN A 87 4.62 5.50 -4.94
CA GLN A 87 4.31 4.07 -5.09
C GLN A 87 3.81 3.72 -6.51
N GLY A 88 4.11 4.58 -7.48
CA GLY A 88 3.63 4.48 -8.84
C GLY A 88 2.38 5.34 -9.12
N PRO A 89 2.06 5.57 -10.41
CA PRO A 89 0.90 6.35 -10.79
C PRO A 89 -0.43 5.74 -10.30
N VAL A 90 -1.38 6.58 -9.88
CA VAL A 90 -2.65 6.17 -9.22
C VAL A 90 -3.37 5.01 -9.91
N MET A 91 -3.59 5.08 -11.23
CA MET A 91 -4.28 4.02 -11.96
C MET A 91 -3.52 2.69 -11.99
N HIS A 92 -2.18 2.71 -11.97
CA HIS A 92 -1.39 1.48 -11.87
C HIS A 92 -1.52 0.87 -10.49
N TRP A 93 -1.34 1.68 -9.44
CA TRP A 93 -1.47 1.24 -8.05
C TRP A 93 -2.83 0.59 -7.80
N VAL A 94 -3.93 1.24 -8.21
CA VAL A 94 -5.30 0.70 -8.04
C VAL A 94 -5.51 -0.56 -8.86
N ALA A 95 -4.97 -0.65 -10.08
CA ALA A 95 -5.09 -1.84 -10.90
C ALA A 95 -4.33 -3.04 -10.29
N ASP A 96 -3.10 -2.82 -9.82
CA ASP A 96 -2.29 -3.83 -9.12
C ASP A 96 -2.99 -4.30 -7.85
N HIS A 97 -3.53 -3.38 -7.04
CA HIS A 97 -4.22 -3.73 -5.79
C HIS A 97 -5.52 -4.49 -6.03
N ARG A 98 -6.33 -4.08 -7.01
CA ARG A 98 -7.55 -4.82 -7.39
C ARG A 98 -7.23 -6.21 -7.97
N ARG A 99 -6.13 -6.34 -8.71
CA ARG A 99 -5.65 -7.64 -9.19
C ARG A 99 -5.18 -8.51 -8.02
N HIS A 100 -4.48 -7.94 -7.05
CA HIS A 100 -4.12 -8.63 -5.82
C HIS A 100 -5.37 -9.18 -5.12
N HIS A 101 -6.39 -8.37 -4.85
CA HIS A 101 -7.64 -8.90 -4.25
C HIS A 101 -8.34 -9.98 -5.08
N ALA A 102 -8.28 -9.90 -6.41
CA ALA A 102 -8.89 -10.89 -7.29
C ALA A 102 -8.17 -12.25 -7.24
N PHE A 103 -6.86 -12.25 -7.00
CA PHE A 103 -6.01 -13.44 -7.08
C PHE A 103 -5.20 -13.72 -5.80
N SER A 104 -5.53 -13.07 -4.69
CA SER A 104 -4.68 -13.00 -3.49
C SER A 104 -4.15 -14.36 -3.06
N ASP A 105 -2.83 -14.44 -2.87
CA ASP A 105 -2.09 -15.64 -2.50
C ASP A 105 -2.23 -16.83 -3.49
N ARG A 106 -2.62 -16.56 -4.74
CA ARG A 106 -2.76 -17.54 -5.83
C ARG A 106 -2.06 -17.05 -7.09
N ASP A 107 -2.02 -17.92 -8.10
CA ASP A 107 -1.53 -17.55 -9.42
C ASP A 107 -2.29 -16.35 -10.00
N GLY A 108 -1.52 -15.35 -10.42
CA GLY A 108 -2.06 -14.09 -10.92
C GLY A 108 -1.98 -12.93 -9.93
N ASP A 109 -1.73 -13.17 -8.64
CA ASP A 109 -1.40 -12.12 -7.67
C ASP A 109 -0.04 -11.49 -8.01
N PRO A 110 0.06 -10.17 -8.20
CA PRO A 110 1.32 -9.51 -8.53
C PRO A 110 2.39 -9.68 -7.45
N HIS A 111 2.02 -9.80 -6.17
CA HIS A 111 2.97 -9.75 -5.05
C HIS A 111 2.66 -10.77 -3.95
N SER A 112 2.22 -11.96 -4.34
CA SER A 112 1.98 -13.07 -3.40
C SER A 112 3.29 -13.58 -2.78
N PRO A 113 3.39 -13.65 -1.43
CA PRO A 113 4.52 -14.31 -0.78
C PRO A 113 4.46 -15.84 -0.87
N TRP A 114 3.38 -16.40 -1.41
CA TRP A 114 3.18 -17.84 -1.59
C TRP A 114 3.53 -18.34 -2.99
N ARG A 115 3.97 -17.44 -3.88
CA ARG A 115 4.32 -17.72 -5.28
C ARG A 115 5.27 -18.90 -5.49
N TYR A 116 6.21 -19.14 -4.56
CA TYR A 116 7.21 -20.19 -4.69
C TYR A 116 6.93 -21.41 -3.79
N GLY A 117 5.68 -21.58 -3.36
CA GLY A 117 5.24 -22.70 -2.52
C GLY A 117 5.50 -22.49 -1.03
N GLY A 118 5.10 -23.49 -0.24
CA GLY A 118 5.11 -23.43 1.24
C GLY A 118 6.36 -23.98 1.93
N SER A 119 7.42 -24.33 1.19
CA SER A 119 8.68 -24.76 1.79
C SER A 119 9.40 -23.56 2.44
N PRO A 120 10.29 -23.76 3.44
CA PRO A 120 11.01 -22.65 4.07
C PRO A 120 11.77 -21.76 3.07
N LEU A 121 12.44 -22.38 2.07
CA LEU A 121 13.13 -21.64 1.01
C LEU A 121 12.14 -20.93 0.06
N GLY A 122 11.02 -21.58 -0.27
CA GLY A 122 9.95 -20.98 -1.08
C GLY A 122 9.35 -19.76 -0.41
N LEU A 123 9.08 -19.84 0.89
CA LEU A 123 8.58 -18.74 1.71
C LEU A 123 9.60 -17.60 1.85
N ALA A 124 10.89 -17.90 2.04
CA ALA A 124 11.92 -16.86 2.08
C ALA A 124 12.02 -16.10 0.74
N ARG A 125 12.00 -16.82 -0.38
CA ARG A 125 11.99 -16.23 -1.72
C ARG A 125 10.71 -15.45 -2.00
N GLY A 126 9.57 -15.98 -1.55
CA GLY A 126 8.26 -15.37 -1.69
C GLY A 126 8.13 -14.10 -0.86
N PHE A 127 8.62 -14.09 0.38
CA PHE A 127 8.72 -12.90 1.22
C PHE A 127 9.49 -11.78 0.51
N TRP A 128 10.69 -12.09 -0.02
CA TRP A 128 11.47 -11.11 -0.79
C TRP A 128 10.70 -10.59 -2.01
N HIS A 129 10.03 -11.49 -2.75
CA HIS A 129 9.22 -11.11 -3.90
C HIS A 129 8.07 -10.17 -3.53
N ALA A 130 7.28 -10.53 -2.52
CA ALA A 130 6.15 -9.73 -2.04
C ALA A 130 6.58 -8.38 -1.45
N HIS A 131 7.72 -8.35 -0.77
CA HIS A 131 8.24 -7.13 -0.15
C HIS A 131 8.85 -6.17 -1.17
N MET A 132 9.64 -6.65 -2.13
CA MET A 132 10.29 -5.76 -3.10
C MET A 132 10.39 -6.34 -4.50
N GLY A 133 10.65 -7.65 -4.61
CA GLY A 133 11.03 -8.28 -5.87
C GLY A 133 10.03 -8.07 -7.01
N TRP A 134 8.72 -8.06 -6.72
CA TRP A 134 7.66 -7.91 -7.71
C TRP A 134 7.71 -6.57 -8.47
N ILE A 135 8.22 -5.51 -7.84
CA ILE A 135 8.27 -4.18 -8.43
C ILE A 135 9.23 -4.15 -9.63
N PHE A 136 10.25 -5.03 -9.63
CA PHE A 136 11.21 -5.20 -10.70
C PHE A 136 10.70 -6.05 -11.88
N ASP A 137 9.48 -6.57 -11.82
CA ASP A 137 8.87 -7.18 -13.01
C ASP A 137 8.46 -6.10 -14.02
N ARG A 138 8.73 -6.34 -15.30
CA ARG A 138 8.40 -5.37 -16.37
C ARG A 138 6.94 -5.42 -16.81
N GLU A 139 6.24 -6.48 -16.44
CA GLU A 139 4.85 -6.67 -16.80
C GLU A 139 3.97 -5.69 -16.03
N LEU A 140 3.11 -4.99 -16.75
CA LEU A 140 2.12 -4.11 -16.12
C LEU A 140 0.83 -4.90 -15.89
N THR A 141 0.09 -4.53 -14.84
CA THR A 141 -1.30 -4.97 -14.74
C THR A 141 -2.15 -4.23 -15.77
N ASN A 142 -3.08 -4.95 -16.40
CA ASN A 142 -4.02 -4.40 -17.37
C ASN A 142 -5.01 -3.43 -16.67
N ARG A 143 -4.79 -2.13 -16.82
CA ARG A 143 -5.64 -1.10 -16.18
C ARG A 143 -7.06 -1.10 -16.72
N GLU A 144 -7.24 -1.37 -18.01
CA GLU A 144 -8.55 -1.41 -18.65
C GLU A 144 -9.39 -2.57 -18.11
N ARG A 145 -8.74 -3.65 -17.64
CA ARG A 145 -9.39 -4.78 -16.97
C ARG A 145 -9.67 -4.52 -15.49
N PHE A 146 -8.68 -4.02 -14.74
CA PHE A 146 -8.76 -3.96 -13.28
C PHE A 146 -9.17 -2.58 -12.73
N ALA A 147 -8.98 -1.50 -13.48
CA ALA A 147 -9.36 -0.14 -13.11
C ALA A 147 -10.09 0.63 -14.25
N PRO A 148 -11.13 0.04 -14.90
CA PRO A 148 -11.83 0.68 -16.02
C PRO A 148 -12.52 1.99 -15.65
N ASP A 149 -13.04 2.08 -14.43
CA ASP A 149 -13.64 3.29 -13.85
C ASP A 149 -12.65 4.45 -13.77
N LEU A 150 -11.42 4.20 -13.29
CA LEU A 150 -10.36 5.22 -13.27
C LEU A 150 -9.84 5.55 -14.67
N ALA A 151 -9.81 4.58 -15.57
CA ALA A 151 -9.44 4.82 -16.96
C ALA A 151 -10.44 5.72 -17.68
N ALA A 152 -11.73 5.60 -17.37
CA ALA A 152 -12.78 6.45 -17.90
C ALA A 152 -12.80 7.86 -17.26
N ASP A 153 -12.31 8.03 -16.02
CA ASP A 153 -12.35 9.29 -15.30
C ASP A 153 -11.25 10.29 -15.77
N PRO A 154 -11.63 11.47 -16.34
CA PRO A 154 -10.66 12.46 -16.82
C PRO A 154 -9.80 13.06 -15.70
N ASP A 155 -10.33 13.21 -14.48
CA ASP A 155 -9.58 13.74 -13.34
C ASP A 155 -8.49 12.74 -12.93
N MET A 156 -8.83 11.44 -12.88
CA MET A 156 -7.87 10.40 -12.51
C MET A 156 -6.79 10.22 -13.57
N ARG A 157 -7.13 10.34 -14.86
CA ARG A 157 -6.13 10.40 -15.93
C ARG A 157 -5.21 11.62 -15.79
N ALA A 158 -5.73 12.77 -15.38
CA ALA A 158 -4.90 13.96 -15.15
C ALA A 158 -3.94 13.76 -13.97
N VAL A 159 -4.44 13.30 -12.82
CA VAL A 159 -3.59 12.99 -11.64
C VAL A 159 -2.54 11.93 -11.97
N HIS A 160 -2.90 10.90 -12.73
CA HIS A 160 -1.96 9.88 -13.19
C HIS A 160 -0.78 10.47 -13.99
N ARG A 161 -1.02 11.46 -14.85
CA ARG A 161 0.03 12.15 -15.61
C ARG A 161 0.88 13.08 -14.73
N LEU A 162 0.33 13.60 -13.64
CA LEU A 162 1.04 14.43 -12.67
C LEU A 162 1.98 13.65 -11.74
N PHE A 163 2.07 12.32 -11.88
CA PHE A 163 2.89 11.50 -11.00
C PHE A 163 4.35 11.99 -10.90
N GLY A 164 5.00 12.30 -12.03
CA GLY A 164 6.37 12.83 -12.02
C GLY A 164 6.51 14.17 -11.28
N LEU A 165 5.52 15.06 -11.41
CA LEU A 165 5.47 16.31 -10.64
C LEU A 165 5.27 16.02 -9.14
N CYS A 166 4.38 15.10 -8.79
CA CYS A 166 4.17 14.70 -7.40
C CYS A 166 5.45 14.11 -6.79
N THR A 167 6.20 13.31 -7.56
CA THR A 167 7.51 12.79 -7.15
C THR A 167 8.54 13.91 -6.93
N ALA A 168 8.59 14.91 -7.80
CA ALA A 168 9.46 16.06 -7.58
C ALA A 168 9.05 16.84 -6.32
N VAL A 169 7.76 17.10 -6.12
CA VAL A 169 7.23 17.84 -4.97
C VAL A 169 7.52 17.13 -3.64
N THR A 170 7.28 15.82 -3.54
CA THR A 170 7.50 15.06 -2.29
C THR A 170 8.98 14.90 -1.94
N LEU A 171 9.88 14.92 -2.92
CA LEU A 171 11.32 14.82 -2.69
C LEU A 171 11.95 16.20 -2.41
N LEU A 172 11.58 17.24 -3.18
CA LEU A 172 12.19 18.56 -3.09
C LEU A 172 11.46 19.52 -2.15
N GLY A 173 10.16 19.31 -1.89
CA GLY A 173 9.37 20.09 -0.94
C GLY A 173 9.98 20.14 0.46
N PRO A 174 10.42 18.99 1.04
CA PRO A 174 11.14 18.99 2.30
C PRO A 174 12.44 19.80 2.28
N ALA A 175 13.17 19.80 1.16
CA ALA A 175 14.38 20.60 0.98
C ALA A 175 14.06 22.11 1.03
N LEU A 176 13.00 22.52 0.33
CA LEU A 176 12.54 23.90 0.36
C LEU A 176 12.13 24.33 1.78
N VAL A 177 11.36 23.50 2.48
CA VAL A 177 10.93 23.78 3.86
C VAL A 177 12.14 23.87 4.79
N GLY A 178 13.05 22.90 4.74
CA GLY A 178 14.26 22.89 5.58
C GLY A 178 15.15 24.11 5.33
N GLY A 179 15.34 24.47 4.07
CA GLY A 179 16.13 25.65 3.69
C GLY A 179 15.51 26.96 4.17
N LEU A 180 14.19 27.13 4.04
CA LEU A 180 13.48 28.33 4.48
C LEU A 180 13.38 28.44 6.01
N VAL A 181 13.10 27.34 6.71
CA VAL A 181 12.98 27.34 8.18
C VAL A 181 14.32 27.64 8.85
N THR A 182 15.40 27.11 8.29
CA THR A 182 16.75 27.28 8.86
C THR A 182 17.52 28.45 8.25
N TRP A 183 16.97 29.09 7.19
CA TRP A 183 17.67 30.08 6.37
C TRP A 183 19.06 29.60 5.89
N SER A 184 19.17 28.33 5.49
CA SER A 184 20.46 27.74 5.14
C SER A 184 20.38 26.68 4.03
N TRP A 185 21.42 26.61 3.21
CA TRP A 185 21.57 25.52 2.23
C TRP A 185 21.73 24.16 2.92
N TRP A 186 22.34 24.14 4.11
CA TRP A 186 22.47 22.91 4.89
C TRP A 186 21.12 22.35 5.29
N GLY A 187 20.21 23.17 5.80
CA GLY A 187 18.84 22.73 6.11
C GLY A 187 18.06 22.26 4.88
N ALA A 188 18.37 22.79 3.69
CA ALA A 188 17.80 22.25 2.46
C ALA A 188 18.32 20.84 2.14
N VAL A 189 19.63 20.61 2.33
CA VAL A 189 20.26 19.29 2.14
C VAL A 189 19.73 18.27 3.15
N THR A 190 19.65 18.62 4.43
CA THR A 190 19.16 17.72 5.48
C THR A 190 17.66 17.43 5.30
N GLY A 191 16.87 18.46 4.95
CA GLY A 191 15.45 18.30 4.65
C GLY A 191 15.20 17.38 3.45
N PHE A 192 15.97 17.54 2.37
CA PHE A 192 15.95 16.63 1.22
C PHE A 192 16.28 15.19 1.63
N PHE A 193 17.37 14.99 2.37
CA PHE A 193 17.86 13.66 2.71
C PHE A 193 16.90 12.94 3.68
N TRP A 194 16.60 13.55 4.83
CA TRP A 194 15.82 12.91 5.89
C TRP A 194 14.32 12.87 5.58
N ALA A 195 13.72 14.02 5.26
CA ALA A 195 12.28 14.13 5.05
C ALA A 195 11.84 13.88 3.59
N GLY A 196 12.75 14.02 2.63
CA GLY A 196 12.56 13.57 1.25
C GLY A 196 12.87 12.09 1.09
N VAL A 197 14.15 11.72 1.03
CA VAL A 197 14.61 10.39 0.59
C VAL A 197 14.37 9.30 1.64
N VAL A 198 14.90 9.46 2.85
CA VAL A 198 14.82 8.43 3.92
C VAL A 198 13.36 8.16 4.30
N ARG A 199 12.55 9.21 4.41
CA ARG A 199 11.12 9.11 4.68
C ARG A 199 10.34 8.37 3.58
N VAL A 200 10.65 8.57 2.29
CA VAL A 200 10.06 7.74 1.20
C VAL A 200 10.40 6.27 1.42
N ALA A 201 11.68 5.97 1.67
CA ALA A 201 12.14 4.60 1.87
C ALA A 201 11.41 3.92 3.04
N ALA A 202 11.33 4.61 4.18
CA ALA A 202 10.64 4.12 5.36
C ALA A 202 9.15 3.82 5.07
N LEU A 203 8.46 4.73 4.39
CA LEU A 203 7.06 4.52 3.99
C LEU A 203 6.91 3.32 3.05
N HIS A 204 7.80 3.19 2.05
CA HIS A 204 7.78 2.06 1.12
C HIS A 204 7.90 0.73 1.85
N HIS A 205 8.89 0.59 2.74
CA HIS A 205 9.05 -0.64 3.52
C HIS A 205 7.87 -0.92 4.45
N VAL A 206 7.21 0.11 5.00
CA VAL A 206 5.97 -0.06 5.77
C VAL A 206 4.85 -0.60 4.88
N THR A 207 4.62 -0.01 3.70
CA THR A 207 3.59 -0.49 2.78
C THR A 207 3.89 -1.89 2.26
N TRP A 208 5.12 -2.16 1.88
CA TRP A 208 5.56 -3.48 1.39
C TRP A 208 5.49 -4.56 2.47
N SER A 209 5.65 -4.19 3.74
CA SER A 209 5.42 -5.09 4.87
C SER A 209 3.97 -5.56 4.97
N VAL A 210 3.00 -4.77 4.49
CA VAL A 210 1.61 -5.21 4.43
C VAL A 210 1.48 -6.36 3.42
N ASN A 211 2.10 -6.25 2.25
CA ASN A 211 2.08 -7.31 1.23
C ASN A 211 2.83 -8.57 1.70
N SER A 212 3.93 -8.42 2.43
CA SER A 212 4.79 -9.54 2.83
C SER A 212 4.43 -10.11 4.21
N ILE A 213 4.54 -9.31 5.27
CA ILE A 213 4.34 -9.76 6.65
C ILE A 213 2.87 -10.10 6.87
N CYS A 214 1.93 -9.23 6.49
CA CYS A 214 0.52 -9.45 6.77
C CYS A 214 -0.11 -10.58 5.93
N HIS A 215 0.58 -11.16 4.94
CA HIS A 215 0.13 -12.39 4.25
C HIS A 215 0.80 -13.68 4.76
N LEU A 216 1.72 -13.57 5.71
CA LEU A 216 2.45 -14.70 6.28
C LEU A 216 2.16 -14.83 7.79
N ILE A 217 2.31 -13.74 8.53
CA ILE A 217 2.40 -13.71 9.99
C ILE A 217 1.29 -12.85 10.57
N GLY A 218 0.59 -13.38 11.58
CA GLY A 218 -0.40 -12.63 12.34
C GLY A 218 -1.66 -13.42 12.66
N GLU A 219 -2.62 -12.71 13.26
CA GLU A 219 -3.90 -13.25 13.71
C GLU A 219 -4.93 -13.24 12.57
N ARG A 220 -5.82 -14.24 12.54
CA ARG A 220 -6.88 -14.35 11.50
C ARG A 220 -8.26 -14.50 12.13
N PRO A 221 -8.77 -13.46 12.83
CA PRO A 221 -10.06 -13.53 13.51
C PRO A 221 -11.27 -13.56 12.56
N PHE A 222 -11.08 -13.24 11.28
CA PHE A 222 -12.12 -13.21 10.26
C PHE A 222 -11.81 -14.20 9.12
N SER A 223 -12.88 -14.78 8.58
CA SER A 223 -12.85 -15.70 7.44
C SER A 223 -12.58 -14.92 6.15
N ALA A 224 -11.40 -15.12 5.56
CA ALA A 224 -10.99 -14.58 4.26
C ALA A 224 -10.67 -15.74 3.28
N ARG A 225 -10.58 -15.43 1.98
CA ARG A 225 -10.31 -16.44 0.92
C ARG A 225 -8.82 -16.66 0.64
N ASP A 226 -7.98 -15.96 1.40
CA ASP A 226 -6.53 -15.87 1.27
C ASP A 226 -5.89 -15.99 2.66
N ARG A 227 -4.58 -15.70 2.77
CA ARG A 227 -3.78 -15.89 3.98
C ARG A 227 -3.48 -14.58 4.71
N SER A 228 -4.19 -13.50 4.38
CA SER A 228 -4.11 -12.22 5.08
C SER A 228 -4.31 -12.37 6.59
N ALA A 229 -3.59 -11.57 7.36
CA ALA A 229 -3.41 -11.66 8.80
C ALA A 229 -3.27 -10.27 9.42
N ASN A 230 -3.82 -10.10 10.61
CA ASN A 230 -3.62 -8.91 11.42
C ASN A 230 -2.23 -8.95 12.07
N PHE A 231 -1.43 -7.91 11.86
CA PHE A 231 -0.11 -7.75 12.48
C PHE A 231 -0.02 -6.41 13.22
N TRP A 232 -0.37 -6.44 14.51
CA TRP A 232 -0.47 -5.22 15.33
C TRP A 232 0.81 -4.36 15.41
N PRO A 233 2.05 -4.89 15.37
CA PRO A 233 3.25 -4.06 15.51
C PRO A 233 3.39 -3.02 14.39
N LEU A 234 2.77 -3.27 13.23
CA LEU A 234 2.79 -2.36 12.09
C LEU A 234 1.61 -1.38 12.09
N ALA A 235 0.65 -1.48 13.02
CA ALA A 235 -0.62 -0.75 12.94
C ALA A 235 -0.47 0.77 12.97
N LEU A 236 0.43 1.28 13.83
CA LEU A 236 0.68 2.73 13.90
C LEU A 236 1.42 3.25 12.68
N LEU A 237 2.48 2.55 12.27
CA LEU A 237 3.31 2.96 11.12
C LEU A 237 2.50 2.91 9.81
N SER A 238 1.70 1.86 9.62
CA SER A 238 0.81 1.72 8.46
C SER A 238 -0.49 2.51 8.58
N MET A 239 -0.72 3.26 9.67
CA MET A 239 -1.95 4.02 9.88
C MET A 239 -3.24 3.16 9.84
N GLY A 240 -3.13 1.88 10.22
CA GLY A 240 -4.25 0.93 10.33
C GLY A 240 -4.34 -0.12 9.23
N GLU A 241 -3.41 -0.19 8.28
CA GLU A 241 -3.48 -1.15 7.16
C GLU A 241 -3.02 -2.55 7.53
N SER A 242 -2.27 -2.71 8.63
CA SER A 242 -1.86 -4.02 9.10
C SER A 242 -2.97 -4.82 9.80
N TRP A 243 -4.19 -4.27 9.91
CA TRP A 243 -5.42 -5.02 10.22
C TRP A 243 -5.95 -5.74 8.97
N HIS A 244 -5.04 -6.48 8.35
CA HIS A 244 -5.15 -6.92 6.96
C HIS A 244 -6.14 -8.09 6.78
N ASN A 245 -6.33 -8.90 7.82
CA ASN A 245 -7.28 -10.01 7.76
C ASN A 245 -8.73 -9.52 7.66
N LEU A 246 -9.13 -8.50 8.46
CA LEU A 246 -10.45 -7.91 8.28
C LEU A 246 -10.55 -7.24 6.92
N HIS A 247 -9.50 -6.50 6.53
CA HIS A 247 -9.47 -5.82 5.25
C HIS A 247 -9.78 -6.78 4.09
N HIS A 248 -9.17 -7.96 4.04
CA HIS A 248 -9.45 -8.96 3.01
C HIS A 248 -10.80 -9.67 3.18
N ALA A 249 -11.28 -9.84 4.42
CA ALA A 249 -12.61 -10.38 4.68
C ALA A 249 -13.73 -9.40 4.28
N ASP A 250 -13.48 -8.10 4.39
CA ASP A 250 -14.41 -7.02 4.04
C ASP A 250 -13.72 -5.80 3.40
N PRO A 251 -13.34 -5.88 2.11
CA PRO A 251 -12.51 -4.86 1.47
C PRO A 251 -13.15 -3.48 1.44
N THR A 252 -14.48 -3.42 1.40
CA THR A 252 -15.22 -2.15 1.29
C THR A 252 -15.45 -1.45 2.64
N SER A 253 -15.01 -2.03 3.75
CA SER A 253 -15.12 -1.39 5.07
C SER A 253 -14.23 -0.15 5.16
N ALA A 254 -14.77 0.95 5.68
CA ALA A 254 -14.00 2.17 5.95
C ALA A 254 -13.04 2.02 7.14
N ARG A 255 -13.19 0.97 7.95
CA ARG A 255 -12.37 0.67 9.13
C ARG A 255 -11.88 -0.77 9.10
N HIS A 256 -10.56 -0.95 9.18
CA HIS A 256 -9.92 -2.26 9.22
C HIS A 256 -9.69 -2.73 10.67
N GLY A 257 -9.34 -1.82 11.57
CA GLY A 257 -9.13 -2.15 13.00
C GLY A 257 -10.42 -2.15 13.80
N VAL A 258 -11.18 -3.25 13.81
CA VAL A 258 -12.52 -3.32 14.44
C VAL A 258 -12.58 -4.00 15.80
N LEU A 259 -11.54 -4.76 16.17
CA LEU A 259 -11.48 -5.41 17.49
C LEU A 259 -11.03 -4.40 18.56
N PRO A 260 -11.34 -4.66 19.85
CA PRO A 260 -10.89 -3.80 20.94
C PRO A 260 -9.38 -3.57 20.93
N GLY A 261 -8.95 -2.33 21.14
CA GLY A 261 -7.53 -1.95 21.13
C GLY A 261 -6.90 -1.75 19.74
N GLN A 262 -7.60 -2.08 18.65
CA GLN A 262 -7.06 -1.89 17.30
C GLN A 262 -7.10 -0.41 16.87
N VAL A 263 -5.92 0.21 16.82
CA VAL A 263 -5.74 1.60 16.38
C VAL A 263 -5.79 1.68 14.86
N ASP A 264 -6.70 2.50 14.33
CA ASP A 264 -6.86 2.73 12.89
C ASP A 264 -6.95 4.24 12.62
N VAL A 265 -5.80 4.84 12.32
CA VAL A 265 -5.67 6.29 12.09
C VAL A 265 -6.39 6.72 10.81
N SER A 266 -6.35 5.88 9.78
CA SER A 266 -7.03 6.12 8.51
C SER A 266 -8.56 6.17 8.69
N ALA A 267 -9.13 5.25 9.48
CA ALA A 267 -10.54 5.29 9.83
C ALA A 267 -10.89 6.56 10.62
N ARG A 268 -10.03 6.98 11.56
CA ARG A 268 -10.25 8.22 12.31
C ARG A 268 -10.28 9.44 11.39
N LEU A 269 -9.39 9.51 10.40
CA LEU A 269 -9.38 10.59 9.42
C LEU A 269 -10.66 10.60 8.56
N ILE A 270 -11.09 9.44 8.07
CA ILE A 270 -12.34 9.32 7.29
C ILE A 270 -13.54 9.83 8.11
N TRP A 271 -13.60 9.47 9.39
CA TRP A 271 -14.64 9.98 10.29
C TRP A 271 -14.59 11.50 10.48
N LEU A 272 -13.39 12.10 10.58
CA LEU A 272 -13.25 13.56 10.62
C LEU A 272 -13.75 14.21 9.34
N PHE A 273 -13.40 13.65 8.17
CA PHE A 273 -13.89 14.14 6.88
C PHE A 273 -15.41 14.00 6.74
N GLU A 274 -16.00 12.93 7.27
CA GLU A 274 -17.45 12.71 7.27
C GLU A 274 -18.14 13.76 8.13
N ARG A 275 -17.63 14.03 9.33
CA ARG A 275 -18.14 15.08 10.22
C ARG A 275 -18.02 16.48 9.63
N ALA A 276 -16.99 16.72 8.82
CA ALA A 276 -16.82 17.97 8.10
C ALA A 276 -17.68 18.06 6.82
N GLY A 277 -18.40 16.99 6.45
CA GLY A 277 -19.21 16.93 5.22
C GLY A 277 -18.39 16.84 3.93
N TRP A 278 -17.10 16.51 4.02
CA TRP A 278 -16.21 16.36 2.85
C TRP A 278 -16.36 15.00 2.19
N VAL A 279 -16.75 13.98 2.95
CA VAL A 279 -17.11 12.65 2.49
C VAL A 279 -18.49 12.25 3.03
N HIS A 280 -19.15 11.31 2.35
CA HIS A 280 -20.48 10.80 2.71
C HIS A 280 -20.61 9.32 2.30
N ASP A 281 -21.74 8.69 2.64
CA ASP A 281 -22.03 7.28 2.38
C ASP A 281 -20.89 6.35 2.85
N VAL A 282 -20.34 6.64 4.03
CA VAL A 282 -19.21 5.89 4.59
C VAL A 282 -19.67 4.51 5.03
N ARG A 283 -18.97 3.48 4.56
CA ARG A 283 -19.26 2.07 4.84
C ARG A 283 -18.60 1.65 6.15
N TRP A 284 -19.15 2.11 7.26
CA TRP A 284 -18.71 1.68 8.58
C TRP A 284 -19.06 0.20 8.84
N PRO A 285 -18.20 -0.55 9.54
CA PRO A 285 -18.50 -1.92 9.93
C PRO A 285 -19.68 -1.96 10.92
N SER A 286 -20.52 -2.99 10.83
CA SER A 286 -21.63 -3.24 11.75
C SER A 286 -21.45 -4.57 12.47
N PRO A 287 -22.00 -4.74 13.70
CA PRO A 287 -21.92 -6.01 14.42
C PRO A 287 -22.44 -7.21 13.61
N GLN A 288 -23.52 -7.01 12.85
CA GLN A 288 -24.12 -8.04 11.99
C GLN A 288 -23.22 -8.40 10.81
N ARG A 289 -22.47 -7.44 10.26
CA ARG A 289 -21.50 -7.69 9.18
C ARG A 289 -20.29 -8.45 9.72
N LEU A 290 -19.78 -8.04 10.87
CA LEU A 290 -18.64 -8.68 11.52
C LEU A 290 -18.96 -10.10 11.98
N SER A 291 -20.14 -10.35 12.56
CA SER A 291 -20.52 -11.69 13.02
C SER A 291 -20.61 -12.72 11.89
N ARG A 292 -20.98 -12.29 10.67
CA ARG A 292 -20.98 -13.15 9.47
C ARG A 292 -19.57 -13.48 8.98
N LEU A 293 -18.59 -12.66 9.33
CA LEU A 293 -17.20 -12.81 8.91
C LEU A 293 -16.34 -13.47 9.97
N SER A 294 -16.76 -13.46 11.25
CA SER A 294 -16.02 -14.10 12.33
C SER A 294 -15.64 -15.53 11.96
N ALA A 295 -14.36 -15.87 12.09
CA ALA A 295 -13.91 -17.24 11.96
C ALA A 295 -14.60 -18.08 13.06
N SER A 296 -15.13 -19.25 12.69
CA SER A 296 -15.56 -20.22 13.71
C SER A 296 -14.35 -20.57 14.59
N PRO A 297 -14.53 -20.74 15.91
CA PRO A 297 -13.43 -21.17 16.77
C PRO A 297 -12.86 -22.47 16.22
N ALA A 298 -11.54 -22.49 15.98
CA ALA A 298 -10.86 -23.69 15.54
C ALA A 298 -11.10 -24.80 16.58
N VAL A 299 -11.60 -25.95 16.15
CA VAL A 299 -11.67 -27.14 17.00
C VAL A 299 -10.22 -27.54 17.32
N PRO A 300 -9.79 -27.57 18.59
CA PRO A 300 -8.44 -27.98 18.94
C PRO A 300 -8.20 -29.41 18.45
N GLY A 301 -7.21 -29.61 17.56
CA GLY A 301 -6.79 -30.94 17.11
C GLY A 301 -6.93 -31.23 15.62
N THR A 302 -7.46 -30.32 14.80
CA THR A 302 -7.39 -30.47 13.33
C THR A 302 -6.24 -29.65 12.77
N SER A 303 -5.15 -30.33 12.39
CA SER A 303 -4.09 -29.71 11.61
C SER A 303 -4.69 -29.27 10.26
N ALA A 304 -4.72 -27.96 10.02
CA ALA A 304 -5.04 -27.41 8.70
C ALA A 304 -3.88 -27.67 7.73
N THR A 305 -3.63 -28.94 7.42
CA THR A 305 -2.61 -29.42 6.49
C THR A 305 -3.26 -30.22 5.38
N ALA A 306 -4.04 -29.55 4.54
CA ALA A 306 -4.30 -29.96 3.17
C ALA A 306 -4.95 -28.79 2.43
N TYR A 307 -4.12 -27.93 1.83
CA TYR A 307 -4.60 -27.10 0.73
C TYR A 307 -4.44 -27.92 -0.57
N PRO A 308 -5.43 -27.91 -1.47
CA PRO A 308 -5.36 -28.69 -2.70
C PRO A 308 -4.15 -28.24 -3.52
N ARG A 309 -3.36 -29.22 -3.97
CA ARG A 309 -2.26 -28.99 -4.91
C ARG A 309 -2.83 -28.36 -6.19
N SER A 310 -2.06 -27.49 -6.80
CA SER A 310 -2.33 -26.79 -8.06
C SER A 310 -2.41 -27.71 -9.30
N ASP A 311 -2.53 -29.03 -9.14
CA ASP A 311 -2.30 -29.99 -10.22
C ASP A 311 -3.59 -30.49 -10.88
N ASP A 312 -4.77 -30.01 -10.47
CA ASP A 312 -6.09 -30.42 -11.01
C ASP A 312 -6.74 -29.37 -11.94
N GLN A 313 -5.94 -28.68 -12.77
CA GLN A 313 -6.46 -28.07 -13.99
C GLN A 313 -5.98 -28.86 -15.20
N GLY A 314 -6.73 -29.92 -15.50
CA GLY A 314 -6.66 -30.61 -16.78
C GLY A 314 -6.79 -29.59 -17.92
N LEU A 315 -5.78 -29.58 -18.79
CA LEU A 315 -5.80 -28.92 -20.08
C LEU A 315 -7.03 -29.39 -20.89
N ALA A 316 -8.11 -28.61 -20.85
CA ALA A 316 -9.10 -28.64 -21.91
C ALA A 316 -8.52 -27.86 -23.11
N LYS A 317 -7.79 -28.58 -23.97
CA LYS A 317 -7.55 -28.15 -25.35
C LYS A 317 -8.92 -28.12 -26.06
N GLY A 318 -9.53 -26.94 -26.11
CA GLY A 318 -10.70 -26.65 -26.92
C GLY A 318 -10.29 -25.85 -28.15
N THR A 319 -10.08 -26.56 -29.26
CA THR A 319 -10.06 -26.01 -30.62
C THR A 319 -11.34 -25.24 -30.89
N LEU A 320 -11.27 -23.96 -31.24
CA LEU A 320 -12.31 -23.32 -32.04
C LEU A 320 -11.69 -22.28 -32.99
N LEU A 321 -12.08 -22.46 -34.24
CA LEU A 321 -11.96 -21.57 -35.39
C LEU A 321 -12.63 -20.22 -35.14
#